data_AF-A0ABD5N5F7-F1
#
_entry.id   AF-A0ABD5N5F7-F1
#
_cell.length_a   1.000
_cell.length_b   1.000
_cell.length_c   1.000
_cell.angle_alpha   90.00
_cell.angle_beta   90.00
_cell.angle_gamma   90.00
#
_symmetry.space_group_name_H-M   'P 1'
#
loop_
_entity.id
_entity.type
_entity.pdbx_description
1 polymer ?
#
loop_
_entity_poly.entity_id
_entity_poly.type
_entity_poly.pdbx_seq_one_letter_code
_entity_poly.pdbx_strand_id
1 'polypeptide(L)'
;GLNHILCDIARQNKKIIIFNFSSLFSEKNRGVVKGRMSQNIKLCRKYKVDTAIGSFALSPYQMRSHHDLFSLFHTLGMTKSEAKKSLESVFRKILQKKEISKQGFYSEKVKVLD
;
A
#
# COMPACT_ATOMS: atom_id res chain seq x y z
N GLY A 1 -14.90 -7.04 1.14
CA GLY A 1 -13.43 -7.12 1.24
C GLY A 1 -12.85 -7.25 -0.15
N LEU A 2 -11.53 -7.31 -0.31
CA LEU A 2 -10.94 -7.66 -1.60
C LEU A 2 -11.35 -9.09 -2.00
N ASN A 3 -11.32 -9.36 -3.30
CA ASN A 3 -11.47 -10.70 -3.85
C ASN A 3 -10.37 -10.94 -4.89
N HIS A 4 -10.31 -12.17 -5.42
CA HIS A 4 -9.28 -12.55 -6.38
C HIS A 4 -9.31 -11.72 -7.67
N ILE A 5 -10.49 -11.43 -8.21
CA ILE A 5 -10.67 -10.63 -9.44
C ILE A 5 -10.09 -9.22 -9.25
N LEU A 6 -10.45 -8.54 -8.16
CA LEU A 6 -9.95 -7.21 -7.85
C LEU A 6 -8.43 -7.20 -7.64
N CYS A 7 -7.90 -8.23 -6.98
CA CYS A 7 -6.45 -8.37 -6.82
C CYS A 7 -5.74 -8.56 -8.16
N ASP A 8 -6.28 -9.37 -9.07
CA ASP A 8 -5.71 -9.57 -10.39
C ASP A 8 -5.73 -8.30 -11.23
N ILE A 9 -6.86 -7.57 -11.23
CA ILE A 9 -6.96 -6.27 -11.89
C ILE A 9 -5.94 -5.29 -11.31
N ALA A 10 -5.80 -5.23 -9.99
CA ALA A 10 -4.83 -4.36 -9.33
C ALA A 10 -3.38 -4.71 -9.73
N ARG A 11 -3.03 -6.00 -9.74
CA ARG A 11 -1.71 -6.47 -10.17
C ARG A 11 -1.43 -6.12 -11.63
N GLN A 12 -2.35 -6.44 -12.54
CA GLN A 12 -2.20 -6.20 -13.98
C GLN A 12 -2.00 -4.71 -14.28
N ASN A 13 -2.78 -3.85 -13.62
CA ASN A 13 -2.69 -2.41 -13.78
C ASN A 13 -1.58 -1.77 -12.93
N LYS A 14 -0.69 -2.57 -12.35
CA LYS A 14 0.40 -2.13 -11.46
C LYS A 14 -0.12 -1.14 -10.40
N LYS A 15 -1.27 -1.39 -9.78
CA LYS A 15 -1.82 -0.52 -8.72
C LYS A 15 -1.33 -0.97 -7.35
N ILE A 16 -1.24 -0.01 -6.43
CA ILE A 16 -0.91 -0.27 -5.02
C ILE A 16 -2.19 -0.25 -4.21
N ILE A 17 -2.41 -1.25 -3.36
CA ILE A 17 -3.49 -1.23 -2.37
C ILE A 17 -2.97 -0.58 -1.09
N ILE A 18 -3.62 0.49 -0.65
CA ILE A 18 -3.22 1.22 0.56
C ILE A 18 -4.13 0.83 1.72
N PHE A 19 -3.54 0.35 2.81
CA PHE A 19 -4.26 0.09 4.05
C PHE A 19 -4.37 1.37 4.87
N ASN A 20 -5.61 1.74 5.22
CA ASN A 20 -5.90 2.91 6.02
C ASN A 20 -5.74 2.60 7.51
N PHE A 21 -4.68 3.10 8.15
CA PHE A 21 -4.47 2.94 9.60
C PHE A 21 -5.59 3.56 10.45
N SER A 22 -6.11 4.74 10.09
CA SER A 22 -7.08 5.46 10.93
C SER A 22 -8.42 4.70 11.09
N SER A 23 -8.79 3.85 10.13
CA SER A 23 -10.02 3.04 10.20
C SER A 23 -9.97 1.96 11.30
N LEU A 24 -8.78 1.63 11.81
CA LEU A 24 -8.65 0.69 12.94
C LEU A 24 -9.19 1.25 14.26
N PHE A 25 -9.35 2.58 14.36
CA PHE A 25 -9.70 3.27 15.60
C PHE A 25 -11.06 3.95 15.56
N SER A 26 -11.53 4.38 14.38
CA SER A 26 -12.73 5.21 14.25
C SER A 26 -14.06 4.44 14.16
N GLU A 27 -14.04 3.13 13.94
CA GLU A 27 -15.26 2.38 13.65
C GLU A 27 -15.89 1.72 14.88
N LYS A 28 -17.24 1.70 14.95
CA LYS A 28 -18.00 0.93 15.95
C LYS A 28 -17.69 -0.59 15.87
N ASN A 29 -17.26 -1.08 14.70
CA ASN A 29 -17.00 -2.49 14.42
C ASN A 29 -15.49 -2.81 14.22
N ARG A 30 -14.64 -2.33 15.13
CA ARG A 30 -13.16 -2.47 15.04
C ARG A 30 -12.68 -3.89 14.74
N GLY A 31 -13.33 -4.91 15.32
CA GLY A 31 -12.98 -6.32 15.10
C GLY A 31 -13.15 -6.76 13.64
N VAL A 32 -14.26 -6.35 13.01
CA VAL A 32 -14.55 -6.67 11.61
C VAL A 32 -13.54 -6.00 10.67
N VAL A 33 -13.18 -4.75 10.93
CA VAL A 33 -12.17 -4.01 10.15
C VAL A 33 -10.82 -4.70 10.23
N LYS A 34 -10.38 -5.05 11.44
CA LYS A 34 -9.12 -5.79 11.67
C LYS A 34 -9.12 -7.13 10.93
N GLY A 35 -10.21 -7.90 11.03
CA GLY A 35 -10.36 -9.17 10.31
C GLY A 35 -10.27 -9.00 8.79
N ARG A 36 -10.97 -7.99 8.24
CA ARG A 36 -10.92 -7.66 6.81
C ARG A 36 -9.54 -7.21 6.36
N MET A 37 -8.82 -6.42 7.17
CA MET A 37 -7.44 -6.05 6.86
C MET A 37 -6.53 -7.27 6.81
N SER A 38 -6.59 -8.15 7.82
CA SER A 38 -5.78 -9.37 7.85
C SER A 38 -6.08 -10.27 6.65
N GLN A 39 -7.36 -10.43 6.29
CA GLN A 39 -7.79 -11.15 5.09
C GLN A 39 -7.22 -10.51 3.82
N ASN A 40 -7.34 -9.18 3.68
CA ASN A 40 -6.84 -8.44 2.53
C ASN A 40 -5.31 -8.53 2.42
N ILE A 41 -4.56 -8.53 3.53
CA ILE A 41 -3.10 -8.76 3.54
C ILE A 41 -2.78 -10.13 2.92
N LYS A 42 -3.49 -11.19 3.35
CA LYS A 42 -3.30 -12.54 2.79
C LYS A 42 -3.62 -12.60 1.30
N LEU A 43 -4.70 -11.94 0.87
CA LEU A 43 -5.07 -11.87 -0.55
C LEU A 43 -4.02 -11.12 -1.37
N CYS A 44 -3.61 -9.93 -0.96
CA CYS A 44 -2.58 -9.17 -1.65
C CYS A 44 -1.27 -9.95 -1.77
N ARG A 45 -0.86 -10.68 -0.71
CA ARG A 45 0.29 -11.58 -0.78
C ARG A 45 0.10 -12.69 -1.81
N LYS A 46 -1.02 -13.43 -1.74
CA LYS A 46 -1.32 -14.55 -2.65
C LYS A 46 -1.29 -14.11 -4.11
N TYR A 47 -1.88 -12.97 -4.41
CA TYR A 47 -2.00 -12.43 -5.76
C TYR A 47 -0.86 -11.45 -6.12
N LYS A 48 0.20 -11.37 -5.31
CA LYS A 48 1.39 -10.53 -5.55
C LYS A 48 1.05 -9.06 -5.87
N VAL A 49 0.06 -8.52 -5.17
CA VAL A 49 -0.36 -7.12 -5.29
C VAL A 49 0.54 -6.27 -4.39
N ASP A 50 1.11 -5.20 -4.93
CA ASP A 50 1.86 -4.25 -4.12
C ASP A 50 0.95 -3.55 -3.12
N THR A 51 1.44 -3.38 -1.89
CA THR A 51 0.70 -2.76 -0.81
C THR A 51 1.45 -1.58 -0.22
N ALA A 52 0.71 -0.68 0.41
CA ALA A 52 1.26 0.39 1.22
C ALA A 52 0.47 0.61 2.50
N ILE A 53 1.11 1.24 3.48
CA ILE A 53 0.49 1.64 4.75
C ILE A 53 0.34 3.16 4.72
N GLY A 54 -0.88 3.66 4.95
CA GLY A 54 -1.16 5.09 5.03
C GLY A 54 -1.79 5.44 6.38
N SER A 55 -1.37 6.55 6.99
CA SER A 55 -1.95 7.01 8.25
C SER A 55 -3.38 7.53 8.07
N PHE A 56 -3.64 8.25 6.97
CA PHE A 56 -4.89 9.01 6.72
C PHE A 56 -5.35 9.80 7.94
N ALA A 57 -4.37 10.42 8.61
CA ALA A 57 -4.59 11.29 9.76
C ALA A 57 -5.23 12.60 9.31
N LEU A 58 -6.29 13.04 10.00
CA LEU A 58 -6.94 14.34 9.80
C LEU A 58 -6.28 15.46 10.62
N SER A 59 -5.50 15.10 11.64
CA SER A 59 -4.71 16.02 12.45
C SER A 59 -3.33 15.46 12.78
N PRO A 60 -2.32 16.30 13.06
CA PRO A 60 -0.97 15.85 13.42
C PRO A 60 -0.93 14.85 14.59
N TYR A 61 -1.84 14.98 15.55
CA TYR A 61 -1.93 14.10 16.73
C TYR A 61 -2.35 12.65 16.40
N GLN A 62 -2.93 12.44 15.21
CA GLN A 62 -3.33 11.11 14.73
C GLN A 62 -2.21 10.38 13.98
N MET A 63 -1.10 11.07 13.68
CA MET A 63 0.08 10.44 13.09
C MET A 63 0.71 9.43 14.06
N ARG A 64 1.38 8.42 13.51
CA ARG A 64 2.14 7.43 14.26
C ARG A 64 3.54 7.30 13.72
N SER A 65 4.44 6.85 14.59
CA SER A 65 5.82 6.60 14.19
C SER A 65 5.87 5.44 13.19
N HIS A 66 6.95 5.42 12.42
CA HIS A 66 7.21 4.33 11.47
C HIS A 66 7.26 2.96 12.17
N HIS A 67 7.84 2.89 13.37
CA HIS A 67 7.97 1.65 14.15
C HIS A 67 6.61 1.12 14.66
N ASP A 68 5.70 2.01 15.04
CA ASP A 68 4.35 1.61 15.48
C ASP A 68 3.54 1.04 14.33
N LEU A 69 3.60 1.69 13.16
CA LEU A 69 2.93 1.20 11.96
C LEU A 69 3.50 -0.15 11.54
N PHE A 70 4.83 -0.29 11.55
CA PHE A 70 5.50 -1.54 11.23
C PHE A 70 5.04 -2.69 12.15
N SER A 71 5.12 -2.49 13.46
CA SER A 71 4.78 -3.53 14.45
C SER A 71 3.31 -3.92 14.39
N LEU A 72 2.41 -2.95 14.21
CA LEU A 72 0.97 -3.20 14.08
C LEU A 72 0.66 -4.02 12.83
N PHE A 73 1.19 -3.62 11.67
CA PHE A 73 0.90 -4.34 10.42
C PHE A 73 1.58 -5.71 10.35
N HIS A 74 2.73 -5.87 11.01
CA HIS A 74 3.31 -7.19 11.25
C HIS A 74 2.34 -8.09 12.05
N THR A 75 1.76 -7.55 13.13
CA THR A 75 0.77 -8.25 13.96
C THR A 75 -0.51 -8.58 13.19
N LEU A 76 -0.97 -7.70 12.29
CA LEU A 76 -2.14 -7.95 11.42
C LEU A 76 -1.88 -9.03 10.36
N GLY A 77 -0.63 -9.43 10.16
CA GLY A 77 -0.26 -10.59 9.35
C GLY A 77 0.69 -10.29 8.21
N MET A 78 1.26 -9.08 8.09
CA MET A 78 2.37 -8.83 7.16
C MET A 78 3.66 -9.51 7.66
N THR A 79 4.52 -9.94 6.75
CA THR A 79 5.91 -10.30 7.10
C THR A 79 6.72 -9.03 7.37
N LYS A 80 7.88 -9.17 8.04
CA LYS A 80 8.80 -8.03 8.28
C LYS A 80 9.21 -7.33 6.98
N SER A 81 9.51 -8.12 5.94
CA SER A 81 9.89 -7.60 4.63
C SER A 81 8.74 -6.84 3.95
N GLU A 82 7.52 -7.40 4.01
CA GLU A 82 6.34 -6.74 3.45
C GLU A 82 6.03 -5.44 4.17
N ALA A 83 5.99 -5.42 5.50
CA ALA A 83 5.69 -4.21 6.26
C ALA A 83 6.70 -3.09 5.97
N LYS A 84 8.00 -3.42 5.91
CA LYS A 84 9.05 -2.47 5.53
C LYS A 84 8.83 -1.95 4.10
N LYS A 85 8.64 -2.86 3.13
CA LYS A 85 8.38 -2.49 1.74
C LYS A 85 7.15 -1.58 1.62
N SER A 86 6.06 -1.93 2.31
CA SER A 86 4.79 -1.18 2.26
C SER A 86 4.90 0.25 2.76
N LEU A 87 5.75 0.53 3.75
CA LEU A 87 5.98 1.90 4.23
C LEU A 87 6.74 2.76 3.21
N GLU A 88 7.47 2.13 2.29
CA GLU A 88 8.27 2.81 1.27
C GLU A 88 7.65 2.77 -0.14
N SER A 89 6.69 1.87 -0.39
CA SER A 89 6.13 1.56 -1.71
C SER A 89 5.66 2.78 -2.49
N VAL A 90 4.93 3.69 -1.83
CA VAL A 90 4.38 4.90 -2.46
C VAL A 90 5.50 5.84 -2.89
N PHE A 91 6.46 6.08 -1.98
CA PHE A 91 7.59 6.96 -2.25
C PHE A 91 8.45 6.44 -3.40
N ARG A 92 8.78 5.15 -3.39
CA ARG A 92 9.52 4.48 -4.48
C ARG A 92 8.84 4.68 -5.85
N LYS A 93 7.50 4.59 -5.88
CA LYS A 93 6.73 4.75 -7.13
C LYS A 93 6.67 6.20 -7.63
N ILE A 94 6.59 7.16 -6.71
CA ILE A 94 6.67 8.59 -7.05
C ILE A 94 8.04 8.91 -7.66
N LEU A 95 9.12 8.39 -7.07
CA LEU A 95 10.47 8.58 -7.60
C LEU A 95 10.64 7.99 -9.00
N GLN A 96 10.19 6.74 -9.21
CA GLN A 96 10.22 6.11 -10.53
C GLN A 96 9.48 6.94 -11.60
N LYS A 97 8.30 7.48 -11.26
CA LYS A 97 7.54 8.31 -12.19
C LYS A 97 8.25 9.63 -12.52
N LYS A 98 8.92 10.26 -11.54
CA LYS A 98 9.71 11.47 -11.76
C LYS A 98 10.87 11.21 -12.72
N GLU A 99 11.59 10.10 -12.57
CA GLU A 99 12.71 9.75 -13.45
C GLU A 99 12.28 9.50 -14.90
N ILE A 100 11.17 8.77 -15.10
CA ILE A 100 10.59 8.56 -16.45
C ILE A 100 10.23 9.90 -17.11
N SER A 101 9.63 10.81 -16.35
CA SER A 101 9.23 12.13 -16.85
C SER A 101 10.41 13.02 -17.24
N LYS A 102 11.57 12.89 -16.59
CA LYS A 102 12.75 13.71 -16.89
C LYS A 102 13.44 13.31 -18.19
N GLN A 103 13.38 12.04 -18.57
CA GLN A 103 14.16 11.50 -19.69
C GLN A 103 13.45 11.63 -21.06
N GLY A 104 12.44 12.49 -21.19
CA GLY A 104 11.72 12.71 -22.45
C GLY A 104 10.87 11.53 -22.92
N PHE A 105 10.49 10.61 -22.02
CA PHE A 105 9.65 9.47 -22.36
C PHE A 105 8.19 9.89 -22.49
N TYR A 106 7.60 9.64 -23.67
CA TYR A 106 6.16 9.82 -23.91
C TYR A 106 5.35 8.64 -23.37
N SER A 107 5.97 7.47 -23.23
CA SER A 107 5.38 6.21 -22.74
C SER A 107 6.47 5.34 -22.06
N GLU A 108 6.09 4.38 -21.20
CA GLU A 108 7.01 3.43 -20.53
C GLU A 108 8.02 2.77 -21.50
N LYS A 109 7.71 2.72 -22.80
CA LYS A 109 8.53 2.09 -23.84
C LYS A 109 9.04 3.03 -24.93
N VAL A 110 8.70 4.32 -24.90
CA VAL A 110 9.01 5.25 -26.00
C VAL A 110 9.74 6.47 -25.45
N LYS A 111 11.03 6.56 -25.80
CA LYS A 111 11.90 7.71 -25.53
C LYS A 111 11.96 8.59 -26.77
N VAL A 112 11.71 9.88 -26.63
CA VAL A 112 12.04 10.85 -27.68
C VAL A 112 13.52 11.19 -27.53
N LEU A 113 14.30 10.95 -28.57
CA LEU A 113 15.68 11.42 -28.68
C LEU A 113 15.64 12.67 -29.56
N ASP A 114 16.21 13.77 -29.06
CA ASP A 114 16.44 14.98 -29.87
C ASP A 114 17.48 14.72 -30.97
#